data_AF-A0A958FC80-F1
#
_entry.id   AF-A0A958FC80-F1
#
_cell.length_a   1.000
_cell.length_b   1.000
_cell.length_c   1.000
_cell.angle_alpha   90.00
_cell.angle_beta   90.00
_cell.angle_gamma   90.00
#
_symmetry.space_group_name_H-M   'P 1'
#
loop_
_entity.id
_entity.type
_entity.pdbx_description
1 polymer ?
#
loop_
_entity_poly.entity_id
_entity_poly.type
_entity_poly.pdbx_seq_one_letter_code
_entity_poly.pdbx_strand_id
1 'polypeptide(L)'
;MRRSKWLCLMLFGLMLGSFSATAQLKTAKVALGVNGGGTLENTDYNKLDNEAGFMVGGFIRHSIYGPLEGQASFAIGEVKRARDNFYKDNIMSGDYRLLLRLFSLEAFSPYIYGGGGGLYFEVKEPPAVPSPGAISDSVVIFVPVGLGFQLKLVSQLSLDVSAGYNFITTDKFNQIVAGDSDDGYFSAVAGLTFTGAGGDADSDKDGLTNKEEKRFKTDKKNPDTDGDGLNDGEELYQYRTHPIKRDTDEDGVDDPDEVLVYNTNPRKADTDGDGLSDADEIYTYKTDPNKKDSDGDGISDRDEVLVAKTDPNSKDSDRDGIEDYIEVS
;
A
#
# COMPACT_ATOMS: atom_id res chain seq x y z
N MET A 1 -20.74 -24.54 55.91
CA MET A 1 -20.40 -25.37 54.73
C MET A 1 -19.68 -24.48 53.73
N ARG A 2 -18.36 -24.65 53.57
CA ARG A 2 -17.64 -25.24 52.40
C ARG A 2 -17.76 -24.37 51.13
N ARG A 3 -16.71 -23.59 50.78
CA ARG A 3 -15.47 -23.94 50.00
C ARG A 3 -15.77 -24.01 48.49
N SER A 4 -14.98 -23.49 47.54
CA SER A 4 -13.61 -22.96 47.53
C SER A 4 -13.30 -22.29 46.17
N LYS A 5 -12.30 -21.38 46.21
CA LYS A 5 -11.54 -20.76 45.11
C LYS A 5 -10.72 -21.77 44.27
N TRP A 6 -10.27 -21.31 43.10
CA TRP A 6 -8.95 -21.44 42.39
C TRP A 6 -9.21 -21.55 40.86
N LEU A 7 -8.87 -20.59 39.99
CA LEU A 7 -7.58 -19.98 39.57
C LEU A 7 -6.86 -20.78 38.45
N CYS A 8 -6.77 -20.20 37.24
CA CYS A 8 -5.60 -20.18 36.33
C CYS A 8 -6.01 -19.52 34.99
N LEU A 9 -5.63 -18.28 34.65
CA LEU A 9 -4.36 -17.82 34.05
C LEU A 9 -4.03 -18.42 32.65
N MET A 10 -4.34 -17.67 31.60
CA MET A 10 -3.44 -17.36 30.47
C MET A 10 -3.89 -16.01 29.88
N LEU A 11 -3.24 -14.88 30.17
CA LEU A 11 -2.07 -14.35 29.44
C LEU A 11 -2.29 -14.27 27.92
N PHE A 12 -2.84 -13.14 27.46
CA PHE A 12 -2.16 -12.34 26.45
C PHE A 12 -2.55 -10.87 26.64
N GLY A 13 -1.59 -10.08 27.11
CA GLY A 13 -1.74 -8.65 27.20
C GLY A 13 -1.73 -8.03 25.81
N LEU A 14 -2.73 -7.22 25.50
CA LEU A 14 -2.59 -6.18 24.50
C LEU A 14 -2.34 -4.88 25.27
N MET A 15 -1.07 -4.70 25.61
CA MET A 15 -0.46 -3.38 25.66
C MET A 15 -0.81 -2.66 24.35
N LEU A 16 -1.84 -1.81 24.36
CA LEU A 16 -1.91 -0.71 23.41
C LEU A 16 -1.02 0.40 23.97
N GLY A 17 0.28 0.08 23.96
CA GLY A 17 1.31 1.09 23.93
C GLY A 17 1.04 1.98 22.71
N SER A 18 1.28 3.27 22.91
CA SER A 18 1.30 4.34 21.94
C SER A 18 1.62 3.85 20.52
N PHE A 19 0.59 3.54 19.73
CA PHE A 19 0.74 3.38 18.29
C PHE A 19 0.89 4.79 17.71
N SER A 20 2.10 5.34 17.77
CA SER A 20 2.60 6.17 16.69
C SER A 20 2.91 5.25 15.51
N ALA A 21 1.87 4.62 14.96
CA ALA A 21 1.93 4.14 13.59
C ALA A 21 1.59 5.35 12.74
N THR A 22 2.62 5.99 12.21
CA THR A 22 2.53 6.76 10.96
C THR A 22 2.12 5.80 9.85
N ALA A 23 0.87 5.33 9.87
CA ALA A 23 0.23 4.64 8.76
C ALA A 23 -0.16 5.73 7.74
N GLN A 24 0.84 6.21 7.02
CA GLN A 24 0.65 7.20 5.97
C GLN A 24 0.36 6.50 4.64
N LEU A 25 -0.67 5.65 4.63
CA LEU A 25 -1.37 5.29 3.40
C LEU A 25 -2.58 6.21 3.31
N LYS A 26 -2.38 7.41 2.77
CA LYS A 26 -3.49 8.29 2.40
C LYS A 26 -4.04 7.77 1.06
N THR A 27 -4.81 6.69 1.13
CA THR A 27 -5.61 6.17 0.02
C THR A 27 -6.32 7.34 -0.67
N ALA A 28 -6.43 7.30 -2.00
CA ALA A 28 -7.17 8.29 -2.78
C ALA A 28 -8.45 8.72 -2.05
N LYS A 29 -8.72 10.04 -1.99
CA LYS A 29 -9.88 10.59 -1.26
C LYS A 29 -11.20 9.92 -1.64
N VAL A 30 -11.28 9.39 -2.86
CA VAL A 30 -12.38 8.62 -3.41
C VAL A 30 -11.84 7.43 -4.22
N ALA A 31 -12.46 6.27 -4.08
CA ALA A 31 -12.25 5.07 -4.88
C ALA A 31 -13.58 4.56 -5.43
N LEU A 32 -13.55 3.91 -6.59
CA LEU A 32 -14.71 3.28 -7.22
C LEU A 32 -14.50 1.78 -7.20
N GLY A 33 -15.56 0.99 -7.15
CA GLY A 33 -15.43 -0.44 -7.24
C GLY A 33 -16.66 -1.14 -7.77
N VAL A 34 -16.44 -2.38 -8.19
CA VAL A 34 -17.48 -3.33 -8.61
C VAL A 34 -17.36 -4.55 -7.74
N ASN A 35 -18.50 -5.16 -7.40
CA ASN A 35 -18.51 -6.34 -6.55
C ASN A 35 -19.60 -7.33 -6.97
N GLY A 36 -19.42 -8.57 -6.57
CA GLY A 36 -20.36 -9.66 -6.79
C GLY A 36 -20.27 -10.65 -5.65
N GLY A 37 -21.42 -11.22 -5.25
CA GLY A 37 -21.46 -12.06 -4.07
C GLY A 37 -22.73 -12.84 -3.90
N GLY A 38 -22.66 -13.84 -3.04
CA GLY A 38 -23.80 -14.67 -2.65
C GLY A 38 -24.44 -14.19 -1.35
N THR A 39 -25.74 -14.39 -1.24
CA THR A 39 -26.50 -14.26 0.01
C THR A 39 -27.07 -15.60 0.43
N LEU A 40 -27.14 -15.83 1.74
CA LEU A 40 -27.80 -16.99 2.34
C LEU A 40 -28.78 -16.47 3.38
N GLU A 41 -30.07 -16.71 3.16
CA GLU A 41 -31.12 -16.26 4.07
C GLU A 41 -31.11 -17.08 5.37
N ASN A 42 -31.38 -16.42 6.50
CA ASN A 42 -31.53 -17.05 7.81
C ASN A 42 -32.78 -16.49 8.48
N THR A 43 -33.91 -17.16 8.27
CA THR A 43 -35.24 -16.75 8.75
C THR A 43 -35.88 -17.83 9.62
N ASP A 44 -36.79 -17.42 10.52
CA ASP A 44 -37.36 -18.28 11.57
C ASP A 44 -38.21 -19.46 11.07
N TYR A 45 -38.67 -19.43 9.82
CA TYR A 45 -39.62 -20.43 9.30
C TYR A 45 -38.98 -21.54 8.47
N ASN A 46 -37.77 -21.36 7.93
CA ASN A 46 -37.13 -22.30 7.00
C ASN A 46 -35.76 -22.79 7.50
N LYS A 47 -35.75 -23.67 8.51
CA LYS A 47 -34.55 -24.46 8.89
C LYS A 47 -34.17 -25.55 7.87
N LEU A 48 -34.92 -25.71 6.76
CA LEU A 48 -34.82 -26.88 5.88
C LEU A 48 -34.46 -26.59 4.42
N ASP A 49 -34.63 -25.37 3.91
CA ASP A 49 -34.28 -25.02 2.53
C ASP A 49 -33.33 -23.80 2.53
N ASN A 50 -32.05 -24.04 2.23
CA ASN A 50 -31.04 -22.99 2.13
C ASN A 50 -31.31 -22.13 0.89
N GLU A 51 -31.96 -20.98 1.09
CA GLU A 51 -32.25 -20.03 0.01
C GLU A 51 -30.98 -19.22 -0.30
N ALA A 52 -30.50 -19.35 -1.54
CA ALA A 52 -29.30 -18.70 -2.02
C ALA A 52 -29.64 -17.62 -3.06
N GLY A 53 -29.16 -16.41 -2.82
CA GLY A 53 -29.22 -15.31 -3.76
C GLY A 53 -27.85 -14.95 -4.32
N PHE A 54 -27.84 -14.24 -5.44
CA PHE A 54 -26.64 -13.63 -6.00
C PHE A 54 -26.89 -12.17 -6.31
N MET A 55 -25.94 -11.30 -5.95
CA MET A 55 -25.97 -9.88 -6.23
C MET A 55 -24.68 -9.44 -6.92
N VAL A 56 -24.81 -8.48 -7.84
CA VAL A 56 -23.73 -7.76 -8.50
C VAL A 56 -23.98 -6.27 -8.37
N GLY A 57 -22.95 -5.51 -8.06
CA GLY A 57 -23.09 -4.11 -7.70
C GLY A 57 -21.86 -3.27 -7.95
N GLY A 58 -22.03 -1.97 -7.75
CA GLY A 58 -20.97 -0.99 -7.73
C GLY A 58 -20.95 -0.24 -6.40
N PHE A 59 -19.79 0.33 -6.06
CA PHE A 59 -19.65 1.15 -4.88
C PHE A 59 -18.70 2.31 -5.09
N ILE A 60 -18.88 3.34 -4.27
CA ILE A 60 -17.98 4.48 -4.13
C ILE A 60 -17.49 4.47 -2.68
N ARG A 61 -16.18 4.45 -2.48
CA ARG A 61 -15.54 4.52 -1.17
C ARG A 61 -14.84 5.87 -1.03
N HIS A 62 -14.91 6.50 0.14
CA HIS A 62 -14.24 7.77 0.41
C HIS A 62 -13.64 7.77 1.81
N SER A 63 -12.55 8.52 1.98
CA SER A 63 -11.88 8.63 3.28
C SER A 63 -12.55 9.71 4.15
N ILE A 64 -12.91 9.36 5.38
CA ILE A 64 -13.52 10.29 6.34
C ILE A 64 -12.44 10.87 7.25
N TYR A 65 -11.76 10.01 8.01
CA TYR A 65 -10.73 10.41 8.95
C TYR A 65 -9.84 9.23 9.36
N GLY A 66 -8.53 9.34 9.10
CA GLY A 66 -7.56 8.30 9.48
C GLY A 66 -7.97 6.90 9.00
N PRO A 67 -8.17 5.92 9.89
CA PRO A 67 -8.57 4.56 9.52
C PRO A 67 -10.05 4.41 9.14
N LEU A 68 -10.85 5.48 9.23
CA LEU A 68 -12.29 5.45 8.96
C LEU A 68 -12.61 5.88 7.52
N GLU A 69 -13.32 5.00 6.82
CA GLU A 69 -13.80 5.21 5.45
C GLU A 69 -15.32 5.07 5.38
N GLY A 70 -15.95 5.75 4.42
CA GLY A 70 -17.36 5.57 4.07
C GLY A 70 -17.48 4.86 2.72
N GLN A 71 -18.45 3.97 2.58
CA GLN A 71 -18.76 3.29 1.33
C GLN A 71 -20.25 3.39 1.03
N ALA A 72 -20.59 3.96 -0.12
CA ALA A 72 -21.93 3.91 -0.69
C ALA A 72 -21.98 2.81 -1.75
N SER A 73 -22.89 1.85 -1.61
CA SER A 73 -23.01 0.70 -2.50
C SER A 73 -24.40 0.65 -3.14
N PHE A 74 -24.47 0.17 -4.38
CA PHE A 74 -25.70 -0.26 -5.03
C PHE A 74 -25.49 -1.67 -5.58
N ALA A 75 -26.49 -2.53 -5.49
CA ALA A 75 -26.43 -3.86 -6.10
C ALA A 75 -27.79 -4.28 -6.64
N ILE A 76 -27.75 -5.14 -7.64
CA ILE A 76 -28.90 -5.81 -8.23
C ILE A 76 -28.66 -7.31 -8.21
N GLY A 77 -29.71 -8.10 -8.06
CA GLY A 77 -29.56 -9.54 -7.92
C GLY A 77 -30.84 -10.32 -8.14
N GLU A 78 -30.70 -11.63 -8.02
CA GLU A 78 -31.80 -12.58 -8.07
C GLU A 78 -31.70 -13.48 -6.83
N VAL A 79 -32.83 -13.70 -6.17
CA VAL A 79 -32.96 -14.67 -5.09
C VAL A 79 -33.86 -15.81 -5.56
N LYS A 80 -33.42 -17.04 -5.29
CA LYS A 80 -34.22 -18.25 -5.54
C LYS A 80 -34.76 -18.77 -4.22
N ARG A 81 -36.08 -18.80 -4.10
CA ARG A 81 -36.78 -19.33 -2.93
C ARG A 81 -37.41 -20.68 -3.26
N ALA A 82 -37.16 -21.68 -2.41
CA ALA A 82 -37.65 -23.04 -2.63
C ALA A 82 -38.97 -23.23 -1.88
N ARG A 83 -40.10 -23.04 -2.57
CA ARG A 83 -41.41 -23.35 -2.01
C ARG A 83 -42.29 -24.01 -3.07
N ASP A 84 -42.12 -25.31 -3.30
CA ASP A 84 -42.98 -26.17 -4.15
C ASP A 84 -43.33 -25.68 -5.58
N ASN A 85 -42.73 -24.59 -6.04
CA ASN A 85 -42.60 -24.07 -7.40
C ASN A 85 -41.56 -22.93 -7.32
N PHE A 86 -40.58 -22.92 -8.23
CA PHE A 86 -39.42 -22.04 -8.16
C PHE A 86 -39.82 -20.55 -8.26
N TYR A 87 -39.67 -19.77 -7.18
CA TYR A 87 -39.86 -18.31 -7.22
C TYR A 87 -38.52 -17.61 -7.49
N LYS A 88 -38.57 -16.60 -8.37
CA LYS A 88 -37.43 -15.74 -8.72
C LYS A 88 -37.80 -14.29 -8.42
N ASP A 89 -37.21 -13.75 -7.36
CA ASP A 89 -37.39 -12.35 -7.00
C ASP A 89 -36.19 -11.55 -7.50
N ASN A 90 -36.49 -10.47 -8.22
CA ASN A 90 -35.49 -9.45 -8.52
C ASN A 90 -35.27 -8.62 -7.26
N ILE A 91 -34.02 -8.52 -6.82
CA ILE A 91 -33.65 -7.69 -5.67
C ILE A 91 -32.79 -6.51 -6.12
N MET A 92 -33.06 -5.35 -5.54
CA MET A 92 -32.22 -4.16 -5.67
C MET A 92 -31.89 -3.65 -4.28
N SER A 93 -30.62 -3.38 -4.01
CA SER A 93 -30.17 -2.89 -2.70
C SER A 93 -29.33 -1.63 -2.85
N GLY A 94 -29.48 -0.73 -1.87
CA GLY A 94 -28.58 0.39 -1.67
C GLY A 94 -28.15 0.47 -0.21
N ASP A 95 -26.87 0.67 0.05
CA ASP A 95 -26.35 0.76 1.42
C ASP A 95 -25.27 1.82 1.59
N TYR A 96 -25.12 2.29 2.83
CA TYR A 96 -23.98 3.09 3.26
C TYR A 96 -23.32 2.43 4.47
N ARG A 97 -22.03 2.11 4.35
CA ARG A 97 -21.22 1.44 5.37
C ARG A 97 -20.10 2.36 5.84
N LEU A 98 -19.82 2.32 7.14
CA LEU A 98 -18.61 2.85 7.75
C LEU A 98 -17.63 1.70 7.92
N LEU A 99 -16.43 1.85 7.36
CA LEU A 99 -15.37 0.86 7.41
C LEU A 99 -14.26 1.38 8.33
N LEU A 100 -13.90 0.59 9.32
CA LEU A 100 -12.76 0.87 10.19
C LEU A 100 -11.62 -0.08 9.83
N ARG A 101 -10.56 0.46 9.23
CA ARG A 101 -9.32 -0.28 8.97
C ARG A 101 -8.61 -0.55 10.30
N LEU A 102 -8.30 -1.82 10.57
CA LEU A 102 -7.67 -2.21 11.82
C LEU A 102 -6.16 -1.91 11.80
N PHE A 103 -5.51 -2.31 10.71
CA PHE A 103 -4.11 -2.04 10.40
C PHE A 103 -3.94 -2.11 8.87
N SER A 104 -2.82 -1.58 8.36
CA SER A 104 -2.50 -1.62 6.93
C SER A 104 -1.06 -2.06 6.78
N LEU A 105 -0.87 -3.24 6.18
CA LEU A 105 0.41 -3.71 5.67
C LEU A 105 0.54 -3.30 4.20
N GLU A 106 1.74 -3.40 3.65
CA GLU A 106 2.08 -2.97 2.27
C GLU A 106 1.08 -3.46 1.21
N ALA A 107 0.59 -4.71 1.34
CA ALA A 107 -0.36 -5.31 0.42
C ALA A 107 -1.70 -5.74 1.04
N PHE A 108 -1.86 -5.73 2.38
CA PHE A 108 -3.04 -6.30 3.06
C PHE A 108 -3.61 -5.35 4.10
N SER A 109 -4.91 -5.03 3.98
CA SER A 109 -5.62 -4.09 4.85
C SER A 109 -6.95 -4.67 5.33
N PRO A 110 -6.99 -5.32 6.50
CA PRO A 110 -8.23 -5.81 7.09
C PRO A 110 -9.06 -4.67 7.70
N TYR A 111 -10.38 -4.80 7.62
CA TYR A 111 -11.34 -3.85 8.14
C TYR A 111 -12.57 -4.55 8.74
N ILE A 112 -13.22 -3.86 9.66
CA ILE A 112 -14.58 -4.17 10.10
C ILE A 112 -15.53 -3.11 9.55
N TYR A 113 -16.80 -3.45 9.38
CA TYR A 113 -17.79 -2.48 8.90
C TYR A 113 -19.13 -2.60 9.61
N GLY A 114 -19.85 -1.49 9.64
CA GLY A 114 -21.22 -1.36 10.09
C GLY A 114 -21.94 -0.25 9.32
N GLY A 115 -23.26 -0.35 9.13
CA GLY A 115 -23.96 0.66 8.33
C GLY A 115 -25.48 0.56 8.36
N GLY A 116 -26.10 1.06 7.30
CA GLY A 116 -27.53 0.93 7.05
C GLY A 116 -27.83 0.88 5.56
N GLY A 117 -28.86 0.14 5.17
CA GLY A 117 -29.26 0.00 3.78
C GLY A 117 -30.73 -0.30 3.62
N GLY A 118 -31.18 -0.23 2.37
CA GLY A 118 -32.52 -0.59 1.95
C GLY A 118 -32.47 -1.65 0.86
N LEU A 119 -33.38 -2.62 0.94
CA LEU A 119 -33.59 -3.66 -0.05
C LEU A 119 -35.00 -3.53 -0.60
N TYR A 120 -35.12 -3.46 -1.92
CA TYR A 120 -36.37 -3.52 -2.65
C TYR A 120 -36.48 -4.89 -3.32
N PHE A 121 -37.63 -5.53 -3.18
CA PHE A 121 -37.97 -6.77 -3.87
C PHE A 121 -39.23 -6.60 -4.70
N GLU A 122 -39.19 -7.10 -5.92
CA GLU A 122 -40.33 -7.17 -6.84
C GLU A 122 -40.76 -8.64 -6.96
N VAL A 123 -42.01 -8.92 -6.57
CA VAL A 123 -42.55 -10.29 -6.57
C VAL A 123 -43.13 -10.59 -7.95
N LYS A 124 -42.42 -11.36 -8.76
CA LYS A 124 -42.85 -11.66 -10.15
C LYS A 124 -43.94 -12.72 -10.24
N GLU A 125 -43.93 -13.70 -9.35
CA GLU A 125 -44.89 -14.81 -9.36
C GLU A 125 -45.45 -15.01 -7.95
N PRO A 126 -46.69 -14.57 -7.65
CA PRO A 126 -47.27 -14.79 -6.34
C PRO A 126 -47.55 -16.29 -6.11
N PRO A 127 -47.52 -16.78 -4.85
CA PRO A 127 -47.76 -18.19 -4.56
C PRO A 127 -49.17 -18.64 -4.94
N ALA A 128 -49.30 -19.91 -5.36
CA ALA A 128 -50.58 -20.50 -5.77
C ALA A 128 -51.64 -20.50 -4.65
N VAL A 129 -51.20 -20.43 -3.39
CA VAL A 129 -52.05 -20.19 -2.21
C VAL A 129 -51.43 -19.04 -1.43
N PRO A 130 -51.93 -17.80 -1.54
CA PRO A 130 -51.41 -16.69 -0.76
C PRO A 130 -51.76 -16.87 0.73
N SER A 131 -50.78 -16.66 1.61
CA SER A 131 -51.04 -16.48 3.04
C SER A 131 -51.92 -15.22 3.22
N PRO A 132 -52.89 -15.19 4.16
CA PRO A 132 -53.63 -13.96 4.46
C PRO A 132 -52.64 -12.86 4.87
N GLY A 133 -52.47 -11.85 4.03
CA GLY A 133 -51.46 -10.80 4.20
C GLY A 133 -50.25 -10.88 3.25
N ALA A 134 -50.28 -11.72 2.21
CA ALA A 134 -49.26 -11.73 1.15
C ALA A 134 -49.11 -10.31 0.55
N ILE A 135 -47.97 -9.67 0.81
CA ILE A 135 -47.71 -8.26 0.50
C ILE A 135 -47.07 -8.12 -0.88
N SER A 136 -47.57 -7.10 -1.59
CA SER A 136 -47.00 -6.35 -2.71
C SER A 136 -45.53 -5.93 -2.52
N ASP A 137 -44.88 -5.59 -3.63
CA ASP A 137 -43.58 -4.90 -3.72
C ASP A 137 -43.32 -3.98 -2.52
N SER A 138 -42.21 -4.20 -1.82
CA SER A 138 -41.91 -3.53 -0.57
C SER A 138 -40.42 -3.21 -0.41
N VAL A 139 -40.14 -2.12 0.31
CA VAL A 139 -38.80 -1.75 0.75
C VAL A 139 -38.61 -2.21 2.19
N VAL A 140 -37.50 -2.88 2.45
CA VAL A 140 -37.07 -3.34 3.77
C VAL A 140 -35.77 -2.61 4.13
N ILE A 141 -35.63 -2.25 5.39
CA ILE A 141 -34.41 -1.63 5.93
C ILE A 141 -33.57 -2.73 6.57
N PHE A 142 -32.27 -2.72 6.31
CA PHE A 142 -31.33 -3.64 6.93
C PHE A 142 -30.11 -2.92 7.52
N VAL A 143 -29.51 -3.55 8.53
CA VAL A 143 -28.30 -3.10 9.21
C VAL A 143 -27.18 -4.09 8.88
N PRO A 144 -26.26 -3.75 7.96
CA PRO A 144 -25.11 -4.58 7.63
C PRO A 144 -24.03 -4.46 8.72
N VAL A 145 -23.52 -5.59 9.20
CA VAL A 145 -22.30 -5.67 10.00
C VAL A 145 -21.40 -6.77 9.45
N GLY A 146 -20.09 -6.58 9.51
CA GLY A 146 -19.18 -7.61 9.05
C GLY A 146 -17.73 -7.21 9.08
N LEU A 147 -16.95 -8.00 8.36
CA LEU A 147 -15.51 -7.85 8.24
C LEU A 147 -15.09 -8.08 6.79
N GLY A 148 -13.95 -7.55 6.44
CA GLY A 148 -13.37 -7.74 5.14
C GLY A 148 -11.90 -7.41 5.13
N PHE A 149 -11.29 -7.57 3.97
CA PHE A 149 -9.93 -7.15 3.74
C PHE A 149 -9.77 -6.67 2.31
N GLN A 150 -8.83 -5.75 2.15
CA GLN A 150 -8.37 -5.27 0.86
C GLN A 150 -6.95 -5.79 0.60
N LEU A 151 -6.74 -6.40 -0.57
CA LEU A 151 -5.45 -6.80 -1.08
C LEU A 151 -5.03 -5.89 -2.24
N LYS A 152 -3.92 -5.17 -2.10
CA LYS A 152 -3.35 -4.35 -3.17
C LYS A 152 -2.77 -5.29 -4.24
N LEU A 153 -3.29 -5.21 -5.47
CA LEU A 153 -2.78 -5.99 -6.60
C LEU A 153 -1.72 -5.18 -7.37
N VAL A 154 -2.09 -3.94 -7.75
CA VAL A 154 -1.19 -2.92 -8.31
C VAL A 154 -1.57 -1.55 -7.74
N SER A 155 -0.82 -0.47 -8.04
CA SER A 155 -0.99 0.83 -7.36
C SER A 155 -2.42 1.39 -7.40
N GLN A 156 -3.18 1.11 -8.44
CA GLN A 156 -4.55 1.61 -8.66
C GLN A 156 -5.64 0.54 -8.56
N LEU A 157 -5.29 -0.74 -8.35
CA LEU A 157 -6.23 -1.85 -8.34
C LEU A 157 -6.02 -2.71 -7.10
N SER A 158 -7.11 -2.94 -6.38
CA SER A 158 -7.14 -3.84 -5.23
C SER A 158 -8.27 -4.84 -5.35
N LEU A 159 -8.04 -6.05 -4.85
CA LEU A 159 -9.10 -7.02 -4.56
C LEU A 159 -9.70 -6.69 -3.19
N ASP A 160 -11.01 -6.65 -3.09
CA ASP A 160 -11.75 -6.44 -1.85
C ASP A 160 -12.65 -7.65 -1.58
N VAL A 161 -12.51 -8.26 -0.40
CA VAL A 161 -13.30 -9.42 0.00
C VAL A 161 -13.95 -9.11 1.34
N SER A 162 -15.25 -9.30 1.45
CA SER A 162 -16.02 -9.06 2.66
C SER A 162 -17.05 -10.14 2.92
N ALA A 163 -17.33 -10.36 4.20
CA ALA A 163 -18.38 -11.23 4.68
C ALA A 163 -19.06 -10.60 5.89
N GLY A 164 -20.38 -10.79 6.02
CA GLY A 164 -21.14 -10.20 7.11
C GLY A 164 -22.57 -10.67 7.18
N TYR A 165 -23.27 -10.15 8.19
CA TYR A 165 -24.67 -10.41 8.45
C TYR A 165 -25.48 -9.12 8.29
N ASN A 166 -26.65 -9.23 7.68
CA ASN A 166 -27.57 -8.12 7.46
C ASN A 166 -28.80 -8.37 8.32
N PHE A 167 -28.97 -7.59 9.38
CA PHE A 167 -30.16 -7.65 10.23
C PHE A 167 -31.29 -6.89 9.57
N ILE A 168 -32.46 -7.51 9.43
CA ILE A 168 -33.64 -6.87 8.86
C ILE A 168 -34.50 -6.32 9.99
N THR A 169 -34.89 -5.05 9.90
CA THR A 169 -35.64 -4.38 10.99
C THR A 169 -37.16 -4.52 10.85
N THR A 170 -37.67 -5.28 9.87
CA THR A 170 -39.12 -5.43 9.61
C THR A 170 -39.52 -6.84 9.22
N ASP A 171 -40.66 -7.32 9.75
CA ASP A 171 -41.26 -8.65 9.48
C ASP A 171 -41.79 -8.82 8.03
N LYS A 172 -41.44 -7.93 7.10
CA LYS A 172 -41.97 -7.92 5.73
C LYS A 172 -41.19 -8.83 4.78
N PHE A 173 -40.08 -9.40 5.23
CA PHE A 173 -39.17 -10.18 4.38
C PHE A 173 -39.69 -11.60 4.08
N ASN A 174 -40.42 -12.21 5.02
CA ASN A 174 -40.89 -13.61 4.93
C ASN A 174 -42.43 -13.77 4.85
N GLN A 175 -43.18 -12.67 4.76
CA GLN A 175 -44.66 -12.64 4.60
C GLN A 175 -45.48 -13.32 5.73
N ILE A 176 -44.96 -13.49 6.96
CA ILE A 176 -45.75 -13.94 8.13
C ILE A 176 -45.38 -13.14 9.39
N VAL A 177 -46.39 -12.49 10.01
CA VAL A 177 -46.24 -11.85 11.33
C VAL A 177 -46.47 -12.89 12.43
N ALA A 178 -45.47 -13.72 12.71
CA ALA A 178 -45.50 -14.65 13.86
C ALA A 178 -44.08 -15.01 14.32
N GLY A 179 -43.55 -14.30 15.32
CA GLY A 179 -42.24 -14.60 15.95
C GLY A 179 -41.53 -13.36 16.50
N ASP A 180 -40.44 -13.57 17.24
CA ASP A 180 -39.50 -12.49 17.62
C ASP A 180 -38.77 -11.99 16.36
N SER A 181 -38.36 -10.72 16.36
CA SER A 181 -37.93 -9.92 15.19
C SER A 181 -36.52 -10.23 14.66
N ASP A 182 -36.18 -11.50 14.42
CA ASP A 182 -34.79 -11.93 14.12
C ASP A 182 -34.59 -12.41 12.67
N ASP A 183 -35.21 -11.75 11.68
CA ASP A 183 -34.93 -12.04 10.27
C ASP A 183 -33.60 -11.41 9.81
N GLY A 184 -32.83 -12.13 9.00
CA GLY A 184 -31.61 -11.61 8.39
C GLY A 184 -31.02 -12.50 7.30
N TYR A 185 -29.92 -12.06 6.72
CA TYR A 185 -29.18 -12.87 5.74
C TYR A 185 -27.66 -12.66 5.85
N PHE A 186 -26.92 -13.75 5.64
CA PHE A 186 -25.49 -13.71 5.47
C PHE A 186 -25.14 -13.27 4.05
N SER A 187 -24.07 -12.49 3.90
CA SER A 187 -23.54 -12.08 2.60
C SER A 187 -22.04 -12.29 2.54
N ALA A 188 -21.56 -12.87 1.45
CA ALA A 188 -20.14 -12.94 1.10
C ALA A 188 -19.94 -12.33 -0.28
N VAL A 189 -19.08 -11.32 -0.35
CA VAL A 189 -18.89 -10.47 -1.53
C VAL A 189 -17.41 -10.34 -1.85
N ALA A 190 -17.06 -10.48 -3.11
CA ALA A 190 -15.74 -10.16 -3.64
C ALA A 190 -15.87 -9.07 -4.72
N GLY A 191 -14.90 -8.18 -4.79
CA GLY A 191 -14.93 -7.06 -5.71
C GLY A 191 -13.56 -6.51 -6.04
N LEU A 192 -13.54 -5.65 -7.06
CA LEU A 192 -12.36 -4.89 -7.46
C LEU A 192 -12.56 -3.43 -7.09
N THR A 193 -11.58 -2.86 -6.41
CA THR A 193 -11.52 -1.45 -6.05
C THR A 193 -10.47 -0.75 -6.89
N PHE A 194 -10.91 0.27 -7.62
CA PHE A 194 -10.10 1.18 -8.40
C PHE A 194 -9.90 2.47 -7.61
N THR A 195 -8.68 2.70 -7.12
CA THR A 195 -8.31 3.96 -6.51
C THR A 195 -7.83 4.89 -7.62
N GLY A 196 -8.49 6.04 -7.81
CA GLY A 196 -8.02 7.04 -8.78
C GLY A 196 -6.57 7.45 -8.49
N ALA A 197 -5.87 8.01 -9.48
CA ALA A 197 -4.50 8.51 -9.34
C ALA A 197 -4.40 9.60 -8.26
N GLY A 198 -4.33 9.18 -7.00
CA GLY A 198 -4.00 10.01 -5.86
C GLY A 198 -2.52 10.34 -5.89
N GLY A 199 -2.10 11.37 -5.15
CA GLY A 199 -0.73 11.89 -5.12
C GLY A 199 0.37 10.93 -4.63
N ASP A 200 0.08 9.64 -4.48
CA ASP A 200 1.02 8.56 -4.14
C ASP A 200 1.25 7.62 -5.35
N ALA A 201 0.78 7.99 -6.54
CA ALA A 201 1.17 7.28 -7.76
C ALA A 201 2.67 7.52 -8.03
N ASP A 202 3.33 6.55 -8.64
CA ASP A 202 4.68 6.62 -9.17
C ASP A 202 4.51 6.44 -10.69
N SER A 203 4.77 7.52 -11.43
CA SER A 203 4.30 7.68 -12.81
C SER A 203 5.26 7.10 -13.83
N ASP A 204 6.56 7.28 -13.61
CA ASP A 204 7.70 6.82 -14.39
C ASP A 204 8.35 5.56 -13.82
N LYS A 205 8.02 5.17 -12.58
CA LYS A 205 8.42 3.90 -11.94
C LYS A 205 9.90 3.86 -11.57
N ASP A 206 10.45 4.99 -11.15
CA ASP A 206 11.78 5.10 -10.57
C ASP A 206 11.82 4.76 -9.06
N GLY A 207 10.65 4.58 -8.43
CA GLY A 207 10.54 4.33 -6.99
C GLY A 207 10.25 5.57 -6.15
N LEU A 208 10.06 6.74 -6.76
CA LEU A 208 9.53 7.95 -6.14
C LEU A 208 8.04 8.12 -6.43
N THR A 209 7.29 8.52 -5.41
CA THR A 209 5.91 8.95 -5.65
C THR A 209 5.87 10.35 -6.28
N ASN A 210 4.88 10.65 -7.11
CA ASN A 210 4.55 11.97 -7.66
C ASN A 210 4.56 13.12 -6.63
N LYS A 211 4.40 12.82 -5.34
CA LYS A 211 4.50 13.78 -4.24
C LYS A 211 5.94 13.93 -3.73
N GLU A 212 6.69 12.85 -3.61
CA GLU A 212 8.14 12.89 -3.34
C GLU A 212 8.85 13.63 -4.46
N GLU A 213 8.52 13.33 -5.71
CA GLU A 213 9.09 14.03 -6.85
C GLU A 213 8.83 15.53 -6.81
N LYS A 214 7.62 15.94 -6.41
CA LYS A 214 7.32 17.36 -6.19
C LYS A 214 8.17 17.99 -5.07
N ARG A 215 8.53 17.22 -4.05
CA ARG A 215 9.34 17.69 -2.90
C ARG A 215 10.81 17.83 -3.30
N PHE A 216 11.34 16.87 -4.05
CA PHE A 216 12.72 16.83 -4.52
C PHE A 216 12.93 17.57 -5.84
N LYS A 217 11.84 18.03 -6.47
CA LYS A 217 11.80 18.77 -7.74
C LYS A 217 12.27 17.95 -8.95
N THR A 218 12.04 16.64 -8.89
CA THR A 218 12.24 15.73 -10.01
C THR A 218 11.02 15.72 -10.94
N ASP A 219 11.19 15.21 -12.16
CA ASP A 219 10.14 15.15 -13.18
C ASP A 219 9.40 13.82 -13.17
N LYS A 220 8.12 13.89 -12.78
CA LYS A 220 7.07 12.85 -12.70
C LYS A 220 6.80 11.99 -13.92
N LYS A 221 7.56 12.15 -14.97
CA LYS A 221 7.41 11.38 -16.20
C LYS A 221 8.76 10.94 -16.73
N ASN A 222 9.82 11.22 -16.00
CA ASN A 222 11.18 11.00 -16.38
C ASN A 222 11.90 10.39 -15.17
N PRO A 223 12.16 9.08 -15.21
CA PRO A 223 12.74 8.38 -14.06
C PRO A 223 14.18 8.82 -13.72
N ASP A 224 14.83 9.60 -14.58
CA ASP A 224 16.21 10.08 -14.46
C ASP A 224 16.22 11.57 -14.85
N THR A 225 16.03 12.44 -13.86
CA THR A 225 15.70 13.85 -14.08
C THR A 225 16.86 14.66 -14.66
N ASP A 226 18.10 14.38 -14.24
CA ASP A 226 19.29 15.09 -14.74
C ASP A 226 20.02 14.36 -15.87
N GLY A 227 19.65 13.11 -16.15
CA GLY A 227 20.11 12.35 -17.30
C GLY A 227 21.53 11.82 -17.17
N ASP A 228 22.02 11.54 -15.96
CA ASP A 228 23.34 10.92 -15.75
C ASP A 228 23.33 9.39 -15.89
N GLY A 229 22.17 8.75 -15.80
CA GLY A 229 21.99 7.31 -15.91
C GLY A 229 21.67 6.58 -14.60
N LEU A 230 21.63 7.28 -13.46
CA LEU A 230 20.95 6.82 -12.24
C LEU A 230 19.50 7.28 -12.25
N ASN A 231 18.58 6.48 -11.73
CA ASN A 231 17.20 6.95 -11.57
C ASN A 231 17.02 7.74 -10.27
N ASP A 232 16.08 8.68 -10.24
CA ASP A 232 15.91 9.63 -9.14
C ASP A 232 15.67 8.93 -7.78
N GLY A 233 15.03 7.75 -7.82
CA GLY A 233 14.79 6.92 -6.65
C GLY A 233 16.05 6.24 -6.10
N GLU A 234 16.91 5.71 -6.99
CA GLU A 234 18.22 5.13 -6.65
C GLU A 234 19.12 6.19 -6.02
N GLU A 235 19.19 7.36 -6.62
CA GLU A 235 19.96 8.48 -6.09
C GLU A 235 19.54 8.87 -4.66
N LEU A 236 18.24 9.06 -4.42
CA LEU A 236 17.76 9.50 -3.11
C LEU A 236 17.86 8.43 -2.01
N TYR A 237 17.58 7.17 -2.34
CA TYR A 237 17.47 6.11 -1.32
C TYR A 237 18.72 5.25 -1.18
N GLN A 238 19.41 4.96 -2.29
CA GLN A 238 20.57 4.07 -2.32
C GLN A 238 21.88 4.85 -2.21
N TYR A 239 22.14 5.78 -3.14
CA TYR A 239 23.45 6.45 -3.24
C TYR A 239 23.53 7.75 -2.42
N ARG A 240 22.39 8.31 -2.02
CA ARG A 240 22.27 9.56 -1.25
C ARG A 240 22.81 10.79 -2.00
N THR A 241 22.72 10.78 -3.33
CA THR A 241 23.07 11.85 -4.25
C THR A 241 21.89 12.79 -4.52
N HIS A 242 22.08 13.80 -5.37
CA HIS A 242 21.06 14.79 -5.72
C HIS A 242 20.46 14.49 -7.11
N PRO A 243 19.16 14.14 -7.20
CA PRO A 243 18.51 13.71 -8.45
C PRO A 243 18.21 14.82 -9.47
N ILE A 244 18.89 15.94 -9.37
CA ILE A 244 18.77 17.07 -10.30
C ILE A 244 20.16 17.60 -10.66
N LYS A 245 21.21 16.87 -10.31
CA LYS A 245 22.61 17.20 -10.48
C LYS A 245 23.37 15.90 -10.79
N ARG A 246 23.91 15.85 -12.01
CA ARG A 246 24.77 14.75 -12.46
C ARG A 246 26.04 14.53 -11.64
N ASP A 247 26.46 15.54 -10.90
CA ASP A 247 27.65 15.57 -10.04
C ASP A 247 27.22 16.28 -8.75
N THR A 248 27.10 15.51 -7.67
CA THR A 248 26.49 15.98 -6.42
C THR A 248 27.40 16.91 -5.63
N ASP A 249 28.71 16.69 -5.64
CA ASP A 249 29.69 17.48 -4.87
C ASP A 249 30.50 18.49 -5.71
N GLU A 250 30.26 18.49 -7.02
CA GLU A 250 30.78 19.44 -8.00
C GLU A 250 32.31 19.38 -8.16
N ASP A 251 32.91 18.21 -8.04
CA ASP A 251 34.35 17.99 -8.23
C ASP A 251 34.74 17.70 -9.70
N GLY A 252 33.78 17.33 -10.54
CA GLY A 252 33.99 17.01 -11.95
C GLY A 252 33.90 15.52 -12.31
N VAL A 253 33.54 14.63 -11.38
CA VAL A 253 33.14 13.25 -11.64
C VAL A 253 31.62 13.14 -11.52
N ASP A 254 30.96 12.50 -12.50
CA ASP A 254 29.51 12.28 -12.41
C ASP A 254 29.21 11.19 -11.36
N ASP A 255 28.11 11.34 -10.61
CA ASP A 255 27.67 10.44 -9.53
C ASP A 255 27.64 8.94 -9.93
N PRO A 256 27.19 8.53 -11.14
CA PRO A 256 27.20 7.13 -11.56
C PRO A 256 28.63 6.59 -11.72
N ASP A 257 29.57 7.41 -12.19
CA ASP A 257 30.96 6.99 -12.37
C ASP A 257 31.64 6.81 -11.01
N GLU A 258 31.37 7.69 -10.06
CA GLU A 258 31.85 7.57 -8.69
C GLU A 258 31.36 6.28 -8.02
N VAL A 259 30.06 5.99 -8.07
CA VAL A 259 29.49 4.84 -7.35
C VAL A 259 29.64 3.50 -8.07
N LEU A 260 29.77 3.49 -9.41
CA LEU A 260 29.82 2.25 -10.21
C LEU A 260 31.20 1.93 -10.77
N VAL A 261 32.07 2.92 -10.95
CA VAL A 261 33.38 2.75 -11.61
C VAL A 261 34.53 2.93 -10.63
N TYR A 262 34.61 4.09 -9.96
CA TYR A 262 35.75 4.46 -9.12
C TYR A 262 35.57 4.09 -7.64
N ASN A 263 34.34 3.79 -7.23
CA ASN A 263 33.96 3.49 -5.85
C ASN A 263 34.38 4.62 -4.87
N THR A 264 34.32 5.86 -5.34
CA THR A 264 34.52 7.07 -4.55
C THR A 264 33.22 7.48 -3.84
N ASN A 265 33.28 8.54 -3.04
CA ASN A 265 32.11 9.06 -2.33
C ASN A 265 31.54 10.28 -3.05
N PRO A 266 30.35 10.18 -3.68
CA PRO A 266 29.77 11.24 -4.52
C PRO A 266 29.20 12.43 -3.75
N ARG A 267 29.72 12.66 -2.56
CA ARG A 267 29.33 13.74 -1.65
C ARG A 267 30.55 14.42 -1.05
N LYS A 268 31.73 14.06 -1.54
CA LYS A 268 33.04 14.51 -1.12
C LYS A 268 33.91 14.59 -2.37
N ALA A 269 34.19 15.82 -2.77
CA ALA A 269 35.14 16.12 -3.83
C ALA A 269 36.57 15.55 -3.63
N ASP A 270 36.88 14.98 -2.46
CA ASP A 270 38.16 14.39 -2.08
C ASP A 270 37.82 13.23 -1.13
N THR A 271 37.78 12.02 -1.67
CA THR A 271 37.24 10.84 -1.00
C THR A 271 38.14 10.39 0.15
N ASP A 272 39.44 10.34 -0.08
CA ASP A 272 40.42 9.86 0.90
C ASP A 272 40.93 10.96 1.84
N GLY A 273 40.78 12.23 1.47
CA GLY A 273 41.16 13.40 2.25
C GLY A 273 42.64 13.72 2.22
N ASP A 274 43.37 13.45 1.14
CA ASP A 274 44.77 13.87 0.96
C ASP A 274 44.89 15.33 0.46
N GLY A 275 43.83 15.86 -0.16
CA GLY A 275 43.70 17.23 -0.66
C GLY A 275 43.88 17.40 -2.17
N LEU A 276 43.99 16.33 -2.95
CA LEU A 276 43.62 16.26 -4.36
C LEU A 276 42.12 15.92 -4.47
N SER A 277 41.46 16.38 -5.53
CA SER A 277 40.07 15.97 -5.77
C SER A 277 40.01 14.63 -6.50
N ASP A 278 38.91 13.88 -6.35
CA ASP A 278 38.76 12.59 -7.03
C ASP A 278 38.90 12.77 -8.55
N ALA A 279 38.34 13.86 -9.10
CA ALA A 279 38.55 14.24 -10.49
C ALA A 279 40.03 14.49 -10.88
N ASP A 280 40.82 15.14 -10.02
CA ASP A 280 42.24 15.42 -10.28
C ASP A 280 43.05 14.10 -10.29
N GLU A 281 42.78 13.23 -9.34
CA GLU A 281 43.41 11.91 -9.25
C GLU A 281 43.06 11.03 -10.44
N ILE A 282 41.77 10.93 -10.78
CA ILE A 282 41.27 10.09 -11.87
C ILE A 282 41.72 10.63 -13.24
N TYR A 283 41.60 11.94 -13.50
CA TYR A 283 41.78 12.48 -14.84
C TYR A 283 43.20 13.01 -15.09
N THR A 284 43.85 13.58 -14.08
CA THR A 284 45.16 14.25 -14.22
C THR A 284 46.32 13.36 -13.78
N TYR A 285 46.33 12.89 -12.53
CA TYR A 285 47.50 12.22 -11.92
C TYR A 285 47.49 10.69 -12.07
N LYS A 286 46.34 10.10 -12.39
CA LYS A 286 46.14 8.64 -12.54
C LYS A 286 46.47 7.85 -11.27
N THR A 287 46.26 8.47 -10.12
CA THR A 287 46.37 7.89 -8.78
C THR A 287 45.09 7.16 -8.38
N ASP A 288 45.10 6.48 -7.23
CA ASP A 288 43.94 5.80 -6.65
C ASP A 288 43.19 6.76 -5.69
N PRO A 289 42.01 7.29 -6.07
CA PRO A 289 41.28 8.30 -5.28
C PRO A 289 40.75 7.82 -3.92
N ASN A 290 41.00 6.54 -3.60
CA ASN A 290 40.66 5.96 -2.31
C ASN A 290 41.90 5.79 -1.40
N LYS A 291 43.08 6.26 -1.84
CA LYS A 291 44.34 6.11 -1.11
C LYS A 291 45.19 7.37 -1.21
N LYS A 292 45.43 7.97 -0.05
CA LYS A 292 46.30 9.15 0.09
C LYS A 292 47.71 8.99 -0.47
N ASP A 293 48.16 7.75 -0.60
CA ASP A 293 49.50 7.34 -1.00
C ASP A 293 49.30 6.11 -1.90
N SER A 294 49.29 6.37 -3.20
CA SER A 294 48.88 5.42 -4.23
C SER A 294 49.89 4.31 -4.44
N ASP A 295 51.18 4.63 -4.40
CA ASP A 295 52.25 3.67 -4.57
C ASP A 295 52.72 3.03 -3.25
N GLY A 296 52.41 3.66 -2.12
CA GLY A 296 52.68 3.16 -0.77
C GLY A 296 54.14 3.36 -0.33
N ASP A 297 54.81 4.43 -0.76
CA ASP A 297 56.18 4.78 -0.34
C ASP A 297 56.25 5.60 0.97
N GLY A 298 55.12 6.19 1.38
CA GLY A 298 54.99 6.98 2.60
C GLY A 298 54.89 8.50 2.41
N ILE A 299 54.94 9.01 1.18
CA ILE A 299 54.53 10.39 0.82
C ILE A 299 53.08 10.33 0.31
N SER A 300 52.27 11.36 0.58
CA SER A 300 50.93 11.42 -0.02
C SER A 300 50.97 11.94 -1.46
N ASP A 301 50.07 11.48 -2.31
CA ASP A 301 49.98 11.84 -3.74
C ASP A 301 49.98 13.36 -3.94
N ARG A 302 49.20 14.09 -3.13
CA ARG A 302 49.21 15.56 -3.11
C ARG A 302 50.60 16.16 -2.88
N ASP A 303 51.33 15.65 -1.89
CA ASP A 303 52.64 16.18 -1.49
C ASP A 303 53.71 15.83 -2.52
N GLU A 304 53.61 14.68 -3.17
CA GLU A 304 54.44 14.32 -4.32
C GLU A 304 54.25 15.28 -5.49
N VAL A 305 52.99 15.51 -5.88
CA VAL A 305 52.63 16.40 -6.99
C VAL A 305 52.99 17.86 -6.69
N LEU A 306 52.68 18.36 -5.49
CA LEU A 306 52.79 19.78 -5.18
C LEU A 306 54.13 20.19 -4.58
N VAL A 307 54.76 19.32 -3.79
CA VAL A 307 55.96 19.64 -3.00
C VAL A 307 57.21 18.93 -3.55
N ALA A 308 57.22 17.59 -3.58
CA ALA A 308 58.40 16.81 -3.96
C ALA A 308 58.72 16.87 -5.46
N LYS A 309 57.67 17.01 -6.30
CA LYS A 309 57.73 16.93 -7.77
C LYS A 309 58.18 15.55 -8.28
N THR A 310 57.76 14.50 -7.56
CA THR A 310 57.92 13.08 -7.91
C THR A 310 56.65 12.55 -8.61
N ASP A 311 56.71 11.32 -9.14
CA ASP A 311 55.59 10.62 -9.76
C ASP A 311 54.83 9.82 -8.68
N PRO A 312 53.58 10.20 -8.34
CA PRO A 312 52.83 9.58 -7.24
C PRO A 312 52.40 8.13 -7.48
N ASN A 313 52.78 7.55 -8.62
CA ASN A 313 52.55 6.15 -8.95
C ASN A 313 53.85 5.32 -8.97
N SER A 314 54.97 5.88 -8.48
CA SER A 314 56.28 5.27 -8.59
C SER A 314 57.17 5.59 -7.40
N LYS A 315 57.34 4.58 -6.52
CA LYS A 315 58.19 4.66 -5.32
C LYS A 315 59.62 5.17 -5.51
N ASP A 316 60.11 5.09 -6.75
CA ASP A 316 61.44 5.53 -7.18
C ASP A 316 61.25 6.19 -8.56
N SER A 317 61.03 7.50 -8.54
CA SER A 317 60.64 8.28 -9.71
C SER A 317 61.75 8.38 -10.76
N ASP A 318 63.01 8.49 -10.30
CA ASP A 318 64.16 8.68 -11.18
C ASP A 318 64.90 7.36 -11.54
N ARG A 319 64.54 6.27 -10.85
CA ARG A 319 65.01 4.89 -11.03
C ARG A 319 66.47 4.71 -10.70
N ASP A 320 66.98 5.45 -9.72
CA ASP A 320 68.34 5.32 -9.23
C ASP A 320 68.53 4.21 -8.17
N GLY A 321 67.41 3.68 -7.65
CA GLY A 321 67.37 2.62 -6.65
C GLY A 321 67.15 3.10 -5.20
N ILE A 322 66.90 4.39 -4.99
CA ILE A 322 66.49 5.01 -3.73
C ILE A 322 65.01 5.36 -3.82
N GLU A 323 64.23 5.10 -2.77
CA GLU A 323 62.80 5.46 -2.77
C GLU A 323 62.63 6.98 -2.54
N ASP A 324 61.62 7.58 -3.16
CA ASP A 324 61.34 9.03 -3.15
C ASP A 324 61.17 9.54 -1.70
N TYR A 325 60.47 8.79 -0.85
CA TYR A 325 60.38 9.05 0.60
C TYR A 325 61.74 9.32 1.27
N ILE A 326 62.78 8.58 0.89
CA ILE A 326 64.12 8.72 1.47
C ILE A 326 64.80 9.99 0.94
N GLU A 327 64.61 10.31 -0.33
CA GLU A 327 65.23 11.47 -0.99
C GLU A 327 64.65 12.80 -0.52
N VAL A 328 63.39 12.80 -0.12
CA VAL A 328 62.63 13.99 0.30
C VAL A 328 62.70 14.22 1.82
N SER A 329 63.15 13.23 2.61
CA SER A 329 63.26 13.28 4.09
C SER A 329 64.47 14.05 4.64
#